data_AF-A0A958JBS2-F1
#
_entry.id   AF-A0A958JBS2-F1
#
_cell.length_a   1.000
_cell.length_b   1.000
_cell.length_c   1.000
_cell.angle_alpha   90.00
_cell.angle_beta   90.00
_cell.angle_gamma   90.00
#
_symmetry.space_group_name_H-M   'P 1'
#
loop_
_entity.id
_entity.type
_entity.pdbx_description
1 polymer ?
#
loop_
_entity_poly.entity_id
_entity_poly.type
_entity_poly.pdbx_seq_one_letter_code
_entity_poly.pdbx_strand_id
1 'polypeptide(L)'
;MSYPLRLEDPKEVYHISSRTIGSKLWFVNNKPLNYAILAYLAKYSELYEAKLYSFILMGNHYHLIAKFPKMNKAAFMRSFNAIIAKLVGTKVETFKDGHLWSRRYSDQVLLGNKSIEHWWFYCALNPVTSGIARTLREYESYNSFSDAVSGRSKEFKVFERWKYNEARHRFGKVDKRDFIKNYSLKFARLEAYEEMEQVDYKKMMWEKLEERRVVAVEERLKKGLGFATEENRKKVKPGARPRKTKKLDKGGFTPIVLCLCTKTKYEYLEKYFIIVNNHYEVSEKYRAGDLSVEFPPGTYRPPCLCLPEGLEAVE
;
A
#
# COMPACT_ATOMS: atom_id res chain seq x y z
N MET A 1 16.43 -4.79 15.52
CA MET A 1 16.81 -5.38 14.22
C MET A 1 16.47 -4.42 13.10
N SER A 2 17.37 -4.26 12.14
CA SER A 2 17.18 -3.52 10.90
C SER A 2 16.04 -4.14 10.08
N TYR A 3 15.40 -3.34 9.21
CA TYR A 3 14.41 -3.88 8.29
C TYR A 3 15.14 -4.63 7.17
N PRO A 4 14.52 -5.68 6.58
CA PRO A 4 15.05 -6.31 5.37
C PRO A 4 15.32 -5.27 4.28
N LEU A 5 16.36 -5.51 3.49
CA LEU A 5 16.66 -4.70 2.31
C LEU A 5 15.46 -4.78 1.35
N ARG A 6 14.98 -3.62 0.89
CA ARG A 6 13.92 -3.59 -0.12
C ARG A 6 14.55 -3.64 -1.49
N LEU A 7 14.11 -4.60 -2.28
CA LEU A 7 14.47 -4.71 -3.69
C LEU A 7 13.36 -4.12 -4.55
N GLU A 8 13.78 -3.38 -5.57
CA GLU A 8 12.94 -3.02 -6.71
C GLU A 8 13.16 -4.07 -7.81
N ASP A 9 12.06 -4.60 -8.31
CA ASP A 9 12.05 -5.49 -9.47
C ASP A 9 10.81 -5.10 -10.29
N PRO A 10 10.99 -4.73 -11.57
CA PRO A 10 9.89 -4.26 -12.42
C PRO A 10 8.93 -5.37 -12.82
N LYS A 11 9.31 -6.65 -12.68
CA LYS A 11 8.51 -7.82 -13.04
C LYS A 11 7.64 -8.29 -11.88
N GLU A 12 8.08 -8.05 -10.65
CA GLU A 12 7.44 -8.56 -9.45
C GLU A 12 6.20 -7.77 -9.01
N VAL A 13 5.27 -8.48 -8.39
CA VAL A 13 4.08 -7.90 -7.74
C VAL A 13 4.33 -7.84 -6.25
N TYR A 14 3.96 -6.72 -5.62
CA TYR A 14 4.19 -6.50 -4.20
C TYR A 14 2.86 -6.43 -3.45
N HIS A 15 2.76 -7.14 -2.33
CA HIS A 15 1.80 -6.86 -1.29
C HIS A 15 2.40 -5.84 -0.30
N ILE A 16 1.77 -4.68 -0.21
CA ILE A 16 2.24 -3.53 0.54
C ILE A 16 1.22 -3.17 1.61
N SER A 17 1.70 -2.84 2.82
CA SER A 17 0.84 -2.33 3.88
C SER A 17 1.53 -1.25 4.70
N SER A 18 0.74 -0.30 5.19
CA SER A 18 1.20 0.70 6.17
C SER A 18 0.17 0.85 7.27
N ARG A 19 0.62 0.90 8.52
CA ARG A 19 -0.23 0.91 9.73
C ARG A 19 0.04 2.13 10.58
N THR A 20 -1.02 2.70 11.13
CA THR A 20 -0.96 3.88 12.00
C THR A 20 -0.32 3.59 13.36
N ILE A 21 0.24 4.62 13.99
CA ILE A 21 0.83 4.54 15.32
C ILE A 21 -0.22 4.10 16.36
N GLY A 22 0.17 3.19 17.24
CA GLY A 22 -0.73 2.60 18.24
C GLY A 22 -1.93 1.86 17.64
N SER A 23 -1.92 1.57 16.33
CA SER A 23 -3.05 0.99 15.59
C SER A 23 -4.33 1.82 15.71
N LYS A 24 -4.21 3.13 15.95
CA LYS A 24 -5.35 4.06 16.08
C LYS A 24 -6.17 4.09 14.80
N LEU A 25 -7.49 4.05 14.96
CA LEU A 25 -8.47 3.96 13.88
C LEU A 25 -8.71 5.35 13.26
N TRP A 26 -7.74 5.88 12.51
CA TRP A 26 -7.82 7.22 11.94
C TRP A 26 -8.66 7.31 10.64
N PHE A 27 -8.88 6.17 9.97
CA PHE A 27 -9.55 6.11 8.67
C PHE A 27 -11.04 5.73 8.75
N VAL A 28 -11.58 5.56 9.96
CA VAL A 28 -12.98 5.15 10.17
C VAL A 28 -13.92 6.34 10.05
N ASN A 29 -15.13 6.11 9.54
CA ASN A 29 -16.25 7.06 9.54
C ASN A 29 -15.91 8.47 8.98
N ASN A 30 -14.97 8.54 8.02
CA ASN A 30 -14.52 9.79 7.41
C ASN A 30 -14.51 9.67 5.88
N LYS A 31 -15.71 9.76 5.28
CA LYS A 31 -15.87 9.69 3.81
C LYS A 31 -15.04 10.74 3.05
N PRO A 32 -14.95 12.01 3.50
CA PRO A 32 -14.10 13.01 2.84
C PRO A 32 -12.61 12.65 2.83
N LEU A 33 -12.09 12.07 3.93
CA LEU A 33 -10.73 11.56 3.98
C LEU A 33 -10.54 10.39 3.01
N ASN A 34 -11.45 9.41 3.04
CA ASN A 34 -11.37 8.24 2.15
C ASN A 34 -11.36 8.66 0.68
N TYR A 35 -12.26 9.57 0.26
CA TYR A 35 -12.28 10.11 -1.09
C TYR A 35 -10.95 10.78 -1.46
N ALA A 36 -10.40 11.62 -0.57
CA ALA A 36 -9.13 12.29 -0.82
C ALA A 36 -7.96 11.29 -0.94
N ILE A 37 -7.91 10.25 -0.10
CA ILE A 37 -6.89 9.19 -0.20
C ILE A 37 -6.97 8.51 -1.56
N LEU A 38 -8.17 8.19 -2.06
CA LEU A 38 -8.35 7.58 -3.38
C LEU A 38 -7.95 8.52 -4.52
N ALA A 39 -8.27 9.81 -4.41
CA ALA A 39 -7.87 10.80 -5.39
C ALA A 39 -6.34 10.90 -5.53
N TYR A 40 -5.62 10.82 -4.40
CA TYR A 40 -4.16 10.80 -4.43
C TYR A 40 -3.58 9.43 -4.80
N LEU A 41 -4.27 8.33 -4.52
CA LEU A 41 -3.91 7.01 -5.06
C LEU A 41 -3.94 7.05 -6.58
N ALA A 42 -5.01 7.59 -7.18
CA ALA A 42 -5.14 7.79 -8.63
C ALA A 42 -4.00 8.63 -9.19
N LYS A 43 -3.74 9.79 -8.57
CA LYS A 43 -2.66 10.69 -8.98
C LYS A 43 -1.30 10.01 -8.97
N TYR A 44 -0.97 9.30 -7.89
CA TYR A 44 0.34 8.67 -7.79
C TYR A 44 0.44 7.39 -8.61
N SER A 45 -0.65 6.66 -8.86
CA SER A 45 -0.60 5.52 -9.79
C SER A 45 -0.27 5.99 -11.20
N GLU A 46 -0.84 7.11 -11.65
CA GLU A 46 -0.48 7.68 -12.95
C GLU A 46 0.95 8.23 -12.96
N LEU A 47 1.30 9.08 -11.98
CA LEU A 47 2.60 9.75 -11.96
C LEU A 47 3.79 8.77 -11.92
N TYR A 48 3.63 7.67 -11.20
CA TYR A 48 4.66 6.65 -11.07
C TYR A 48 4.44 5.44 -12.01
N GLU A 49 3.40 5.46 -12.84
CA GLU A 49 3.01 4.35 -13.72
C GLU A 49 2.90 3.01 -12.95
N ALA A 50 2.34 3.08 -11.74
CA ALA A 50 2.15 1.91 -10.89
C ALA A 50 0.91 1.12 -11.35
N LYS A 51 1.09 -0.16 -11.67
CA LYS A 51 0.00 -1.08 -12.02
C LYS A 51 -0.64 -1.58 -10.72
N LEU A 52 -1.79 -1.01 -10.34
CA LEU A 52 -2.52 -1.40 -9.13
C LEU A 52 -3.39 -2.63 -9.42
N TYR A 53 -3.32 -3.67 -8.58
CA TYR A 53 -4.19 -4.84 -8.67
C TYR A 53 -5.30 -4.83 -7.61
N SER A 54 -4.99 -4.38 -6.40
CA SER A 54 -5.96 -4.30 -5.30
C SER A 54 -5.58 -3.21 -4.32
N PHE A 55 -6.58 -2.53 -3.75
CA PHE A 55 -6.44 -1.62 -2.64
C PHE A 55 -7.61 -1.74 -1.67
N ILE A 56 -7.34 -1.70 -0.37
CA ILE A 56 -8.35 -1.60 0.68
C ILE A 56 -7.87 -0.66 1.78
N LEU A 57 -8.75 0.24 2.21
CA LEU A 57 -8.47 1.17 3.31
C LEU A 57 -9.15 0.69 4.59
N MET A 58 -8.40 -0.05 5.42
CA MET A 58 -8.83 -0.47 6.77
C MET A 58 -8.89 0.70 7.74
N GLY A 59 -9.44 0.50 8.95
CA GLY A 59 -9.59 1.61 9.90
C GLY A 59 -8.28 2.23 10.40
N ASN A 60 -7.19 1.44 10.45
CA ASN A 60 -5.87 1.84 10.97
C ASN A 60 -4.69 1.42 10.06
N HIS A 61 -4.97 0.89 8.87
CA HIS A 61 -3.96 0.52 7.89
C HIS A 61 -4.59 0.47 6.51
N TYR A 62 -3.79 0.27 5.47
CA TYR A 62 -4.28 -0.15 4.16
C TYR A 62 -3.50 -1.36 3.68
N HIS A 63 -4.08 -2.09 2.74
CA HIS A 63 -3.36 -3.05 1.91
C HIS A 63 -3.42 -2.59 0.46
N LEU A 64 -2.29 -2.74 -0.23
CA LEU A 64 -2.10 -2.41 -1.63
C LEU A 64 -1.39 -3.59 -2.30
N ILE A 65 -1.91 -4.07 -3.41
CA ILE A 65 -1.20 -4.99 -4.30
C ILE A 65 -0.91 -4.24 -5.58
N ALA A 66 0.37 -4.08 -5.92
CA ALA A 66 0.79 -3.30 -7.06
C ALA A 66 2.12 -3.80 -7.64
N LYS A 67 2.34 -3.48 -8.91
CA LYS A 67 3.60 -3.69 -9.65
C LYS A 67 4.13 -2.34 -10.10
N PHE A 68 5.46 -2.19 -10.11
CA PHE A 68 6.15 -0.94 -10.37
C PHE A 68 7.16 -1.10 -11.51
N PRO A 69 6.71 -1.07 -12.78
CA PRO A 69 7.56 -1.33 -13.94
C PRO A 69 8.78 -0.40 -14.07
N LYS A 70 8.72 0.79 -13.46
CA LYS A 70 9.80 1.78 -13.45
C LYS A 70 10.72 1.72 -12.21
N MET A 71 10.65 0.65 -11.41
CA MET A 71 11.48 0.47 -10.19
C MET A 71 11.39 1.66 -9.21
N ASN A 72 10.21 2.26 -9.12
CA ASN A 72 9.96 3.50 -8.40
C ASN A 72 8.97 3.30 -7.23
N LYS A 73 8.83 2.06 -6.71
CA LYS A 73 7.94 1.74 -5.58
C LYS A 73 8.30 2.59 -4.36
N ALA A 74 9.58 2.74 -4.00
CA ALA A 74 9.94 3.56 -2.85
C ALA A 74 9.51 5.03 -3.00
N ALA A 75 9.64 5.61 -4.19
CA ALA A 75 9.20 6.98 -4.47
C ALA A 75 7.67 7.12 -4.42
N PHE A 76 6.93 6.18 -5.04
CA PHE A 76 5.47 6.10 -4.94
C PHE A 76 5.03 6.02 -3.47
N MET A 77 5.61 5.08 -2.71
CA MET A 77 5.24 4.85 -1.31
C MET A 77 5.60 6.02 -0.40
N ARG A 78 6.70 6.74 -0.68
CA ARG A 78 7.05 8.00 0.00
C ARG A 78 5.97 9.04 -0.22
N SER A 79 5.63 9.33 -1.48
CA SER A 79 4.61 10.33 -1.82
C SER A 79 3.23 9.97 -1.28
N PHE A 80 2.80 8.72 -1.44
CA PHE A 80 1.48 8.27 -1.00
C PHE A 80 1.34 8.26 0.52
N ASN A 81 2.34 7.76 1.26
CA ASN A 81 2.28 7.80 2.72
C ASN A 81 2.38 9.22 3.28
N ALA A 82 3.18 10.09 2.66
CA ALA A 82 3.30 11.48 3.07
C ALA A 82 1.98 12.25 2.91
N ILE A 83 1.29 12.07 1.76
CA ILE A 83 0.02 12.77 1.56
C ILE A 83 -1.08 12.25 2.50
N ILE A 84 -1.14 10.94 2.77
CA ILE A 84 -2.12 10.41 3.72
C ILE A 84 -1.89 11.00 5.11
N ALA A 85 -0.63 11.12 5.57
CA ALA A 85 -0.31 11.76 6.84
C ALA A 85 -0.80 13.22 6.89
N LYS A 86 -0.56 13.98 5.81
CA LYS A 86 -1.08 15.35 5.67
C LYS A 86 -2.60 15.43 5.62
N LEU A 87 -3.25 14.49 4.91
CA LEU A 87 -4.71 14.42 4.82
C LEU A 87 -5.34 14.11 6.17
N VAL A 88 -4.76 13.19 6.95
CA VAL A 88 -5.22 12.93 8.32
C VAL A 88 -5.09 14.17 9.19
N GLY A 89 -3.93 14.83 9.19
CA GLY A 89 -3.73 16.05 9.99
C GLY A 89 -4.61 17.23 9.58
N THR A 90 -5.22 17.21 8.38
CA THR A 90 -6.10 18.29 7.91
C THR A 90 -7.58 17.92 7.90
N LYS A 91 -7.93 16.63 7.91
CA LYS A 91 -9.32 16.14 7.79
C LYS A 91 -9.81 15.39 9.02
N VAL A 92 -8.97 15.20 10.03
CA VAL A 92 -9.33 14.54 11.28
C VAL A 92 -9.09 15.51 12.42
N GLU A 93 -10.16 16.14 12.90
CA GLU A 93 -10.10 17.16 13.96
C GLU A 93 -9.46 16.64 15.26
N THR A 94 -9.67 15.37 15.59
CA THR A 94 -9.10 14.73 16.78
C THR A 94 -7.62 14.38 16.65
N PHE A 95 -7.03 14.54 15.46
CA PHE A 95 -5.61 14.30 15.23
C PHE A 95 -4.81 15.52 15.70
N LYS A 96 -4.39 15.49 16.96
CA LYS A 96 -3.41 16.43 17.52
C LYS A 96 -2.03 16.04 16.98
N ASP A 97 -1.29 17.01 16.45
CA ASP A 97 -0.04 16.88 15.69
C ASP A 97 0.87 15.69 16.08
N GLY A 98 1.49 15.06 15.08
CA GLY A 98 2.44 13.96 15.30
C GLY A 98 2.57 12.98 14.13
N HIS A 99 3.29 11.88 14.35
CA HIS A 99 3.51 10.86 13.33
C HIS A 99 2.27 9.98 13.13
N LEU A 100 1.74 9.95 11.90
CA LEU A 100 0.63 9.04 11.56
C LEU A 100 1.07 7.58 11.59
N TRP A 101 2.19 7.27 10.94
CA TRP A 101 2.63 5.90 10.67
C TRP A 101 3.43 5.32 11.83
N SER A 102 3.17 4.06 12.17
CA SER A 102 3.89 3.36 13.24
C SER A 102 5.33 3.01 12.86
N ARG A 103 5.58 2.79 11.56
CA ARG A 103 6.85 2.35 10.99
C ARG A 103 6.86 2.61 9.49
N ARG A 104 7.99 2.33 8.84
CA ARG A 104 8.07 2.25 7.37
C ARG A 104 7.08 1.20 6.86
N TYR A 105 6.56 1.41 5.64
CA TYR A 105 5.68 0.44 4.99
C TYR A 105 6.35 -0.93 4.90
N SER A 106 5.55 -2.00 4.97
CA SER A 106 5.99 -3.34 4.63
C SER A 106 5.74 -3.59 3.16
N ASP A 107 6.68 -4.23 2.48
CA ASP A 107 6.53 -4.76 1.14
C ASP A 107 6.95 -6.23 1.14
N GLN A 108 6.15 -7.04 0.45
CA GLN A 108 6.30 -8.48 0.32
C GLN A 108 6.16 -8.84 -1.15
N VAL A 109 7.13 -9.55 -1.70
CA VAL A 109 7.03 -10.03 -3.08
C VAL A 109 6.01 -11.16 -3.16
N LEU A 110 5.13 -11.13 -4.16
CA LEU A 110 4.13 -12.14 -4.45
C LEU A 110 4.56 -12.97 -5.65
N LEU A 111 5.02 -14.20 -5.40
CA LEU A 111 5.54 -15.06 -6.46
C LEU A 111 4.49 -16.00 -7.02
N GLY A 112 4.26 -15.86 -8.33
CA GLY A 112 3.41 -16.73 -9.11
C GLY A 112 1.92 -16.39 -8.99
N ASN A 113 1.21 -16.68 -10.07
CA ASN A 113 -0.20 -16.35 -10.28
C ASN A 113 -1.12 -16.81 -9.14
N LYS A 114 -0.93 -18.03 -8.62
CA LYS A 114 -1.73 -18.56 -7.50
C LYS A 114 -1.54 -17.76 -6.21
N SER A 115 -0.31 -17.35 -5.90
CA SER A 115 -0.01 -16.53 -4.72
C SER A 115 -0.58 -15.13 -4.87
N ILE A 116 -0.39 -14.52 -6.05
CA ILE A 116 -0.95 -13.20 -6.35
C ILE A 116 -2.47 -13.21 -6.17
N GLU A 117 -3.17 -14.18 -6.78
CA GLU A 117 -4.62 -14.32 -6.61
C GLU A 117 -5.00 -14.52 -5.13
N HIS A 118 -4.30 -15.40 -4.42
CA HIS A 118 -4.60 -15.67 -3.01
C HIS A 118 -4.55 -14.40 -2.16
N TRP A 119 -3.48 -13.61 -2.29
CA TRP A 119 -3.31 -12.39 -1.52
C TRP A 119 -4.21 -11.25 -2.02
N TRP A 120 -4.60 -11.27 -3.29
CA TRP A 120 -5.61 -10.37 -3.85
C TRP A 120 -6.97 -10.57 -3.19
N PHE A 121 -7.44 -11.81 -3.03
CA PHE A 121 -8.65 -12.09 -2.25
C PHE A 121 -8.47 -11.82 -0.76
N TYR A 122 -7.28 -12.08 -0.20
CA TYR A 122 -6.98 -11.72 1.20
C TYR A 122 -7.19 -10.22 1.46
N CYS A 123 -6.75 -9.37 0.53
CA CYS A 123 -6.99 -7.93 0.59
C CYS A 123 -8.50 -7.61 0.61
N ALA A 124 -9.26 -8.17 -0.33
CA ALA A 124 -10.70 -7.94 -0.43
C ALA A 124 -11.49 -8.44 0.80
N LEU A 125 -11.10 -9.57 1.37
CA LEU A 125 -11.77 -10.24 2.51
C LEU A 125 -11.23 -9.81 3.87
N ASN A 126 -10.32 -8.84 3.93
CA ASN A 126 -9.75 -8.35 5.18
C ASN A 126 -10.83 -7.83 6.18
N PRO A 127 -11.89 -7.12 5.75
CA PRO A 127 -12.98 -6.71 6.65
C PRO A 127 -13.74 -7.89 7.25
N VAL A 128 -13.87 -8.98 6.51
CA VAL A 128 -14.56 -10.20 6.94
C VAL A 128 -13.72 -10.97 7.95
N THR A 129 -12.47 -11.25 7.59
CA THR A 129 -11.53 -11.97 8.45
C THR A 129 -11.22 -11.21 9.75
N SER A 130 -11.23 -9.86 9.74
CA SER A 130 -11.12 -9.03 10.95
C SER A 130 -12.43 -8.86 11.73
N GLY A 131 -13.56 -9.29 11.18
CA GLY A 131 -14.89 -9.20 11.79
C GLY A 131 -15.48 -7.80 11.85
N ILE A 132 -15.03 -6.90 10.97
CA ILE A 132 -15.62 -5.57 10.84
C ILE A 132 -16.98 -5.70 10.14
N ALA A 133 -17.08 -6.56 9.13
CA ALA A 133 -18.27 -6.75 8.32
C ALA A 133 -18.44 -8.24 7.97
N ARG A 134 -19.66 -8.75 7.83
CA ARG A 134 -19.90 -10.15 7.40
C ARG A 134 -19.82 -10.31 5.89
N THR A 135 -20.08 -9.24 5.16
CA THR A 135 -20.06 -9.15 3.70
C THR A 135 -19.30 -7.90 3.25
N LEU A 136 -18.86 -7.87 1.99
CA LEU A 136 -18.23 -6.66 1.42
C LEU A 136 -19.20 -5.47 1.38
N ARG A 137 -20.51 -5.72 1.25
CA ARG A 137 -21.55 -4.67 1.17
C ARG A 137 -21.70 -3.91 2.49
N GLU A 138 -21.49 -4.58 3.62
CA GLU A 138 -21.54 -3.97 4.95
C GLU A 138 -20.30 -3.12 5.28
N TYR A 139 -19.25 -3.18 4.45
CA TYR A 139 -18.01 -2.47 4.70
C TYR A 139 -18.07 -1.06 4.12
N GLU A 140 -18.08 -0.05 5.00
CA GLU A 140 -18.30 1.35 4.62
C GLU A 140 -17.07 2.06 4.04
N SER A 141 -15.86 1.55 4.33
CA SER A 141 -14.63 2.11 3.78
C SER A 141 -14.36 1.55 2.39
N TYR A 142 -13.35 2.09 1.71
CA TYR A 142 -13.06 1.69 0.33
C TYR A 142 -12.45 0.30 0.24
N ASN A 143 -13.01 -0.52 -0.65
CA ASN A 143 -12.52 -1.82 -1.07
C ASN A 143 -12.58 -1.90 -2.61
N SER A 144 -11.41 -2.07 -3.23
CA SER A 144 -11.25 -2.07 -4.69
C SER A 144 -11.88 -3.26 -5.42
N PHE A 145 -12.30 -4.33 -4.73
CA PHE A 145 -12.70 -5.59 -5.38
C PHE A 145 -13.67 -5.38 -6.56
N SER A 146 -14.78 -4.67 -6.32
CA SER A 146 -15.80 -4.42 -7.36
C SER A 146 -15.27 -3.61 -8.54
N ASP A 147 -14.41 -2.63 -8.27
CA ASP A 147 -13.79 -1.81 -9.31
C ASP A 147 -12.82 -2.66 -10.15
N ALA A 148 -11.96 -3.43 -9.48
CA ALA A 148 -10.95 -4.30 -10.09
C ALA A 148 -11.55 -5.43 -10.96
N VAL A 149 -12.65 -6.04 -10.53
CA VAL A 149 -13.31 -7.08 -11.35
C VAL A 149 -14.16 -6.50 -12.47
N SER A 150 -14.56 -5.22 -12.38
CA SER A 150 -15.37 -4.57 -13.42
C SER A 150 -14.55 -3.97 -14.56
N GLY A 151 -13.24 -3.80 -14.38
CA GLY A 151 -12.36 -3.12 -15.35
C GLY A 151 -12.61 -1.61 -15.49
N ARG A 152 -13.51 -1.04 -14.69
CA ARG A 152 -13.87 0.38 -14.74
C ARG A 152 -12.76 1.25 -14.16
N SER A 153 -12.58 2.42 -14.76
CA SER A 153 -11.82 3.52 -14.16
C SER A 153 -12.76 4.48 -13.40
N LYS A 154 -12.21 5.16 -12.40
CA LYS A 154 -12.88 6.24 -11.66
C LYS A 154 -12.07 7.51 -11.74
N GLU A 155 -12.71 8.58 -12.15
CA GLU A 155 -12.07 9.90 -12.21
C GLU A 155 -12.14 10.62 -10.86
N PHE A 156 -11.01 11.18 -10.45
CA PHE A 156 -10.87 11.95 -9.23
C PHE A 156 -10.28 13.32 -9.51
N LYS A 157 -10.83 14.34 -8.85
CA LYS A 157 -10.29 15.71 -8.89
C LYS A 157 -9.28 15.89 -7.77
N VAL A 158 -8.06 16.28 -8.13
CA VAL A 158 -7.01 16.62 -7.17
C VAL A 158 -6.62 18.08 -7.33
N PHE A 159 -6.71 18.82 -6.22
CA PHE A 159 -6.17 20.17 -6.14
C PHE A 159 -4.65 20.12 -5.93
N GLU A 160 -3.89 20.56 -6.93
CA GLU A 160 -2.44 20.60 -6.95
C GLU A 160 -1.90 21.78 -6.15
N ARG A 161 -2.07 21.71 -4.81
CA ARG A 161 -1.75 22.79 -3.88
C ARG A 161 -0.31 23.33 -4.03
N TRP A 162 0.66 22.49 -4.38
CA TRP A 162 2.04 22.94 -4.56
C TRP A 162 2.17 23.89 -5.77
N LYS A 163 1.57 23.55 -6.92
CA LYS A 163 1.54 24.41 -8.11
C LYS A 163 0.78 25.70 -7.85
N TYR A 164 -0.35 25.61 -7.16
CA TYR A 164 -1.12 26.79 -6.75
C TYR A 164 -0.27 27.72 -5.88
N ASN A 165 0.41 27.18 -4.87
CA ASN A 165 1.25 27.98 -3.99
C ASN A 165 2.40 28.62 -4.76
N GLU A 166 3.10 27.85 -5.58
CA GLU A 166 4.20 28.34 -6.43
C GLU A 166 3.73 29.47 -7.36
N ALA A 167 2.64 29.26 -8.10
CA ALA A 167 2.08 30.27 -8.99
C ALA A 167 1.61 31.51 -8.23
N ARG A 168 1.03 31.34 -7.04
CA ARG A 168 0.64 32.45 -6.17
C ARG A 168 1.85 33.26 -5.72
N HIS A 169 2.98 32.61 -5.43
CA HIS A 169 4.22 33.30 -5.08
C HIS A 169 4.84 34.05 -6.26
N ARG A 170 4.76 33.50 -7.47
CA ARG A 170 5.34 34.12 -8.69
C ARG A 170 4.47 35.21 -9.30
N PHE A 171 3.15 35.01 -9.33
CA PHE A 171 2.20 35.84 -10.11
C PHE A 171 1.15 36.54 -9.23
N GLY A 172 1.20 36.39 -7.91
CA GLY A 172 0.23 36.99 -6.99
C GLY A 172 -1.11 36.26 -6.97
N LYS A 173 -2.19 36.91 -7.40
CA LYS A 173 -3.54 36.32 -7.31
C LYS A 173 -3.79 35.39 -8.49
N VAL A 174 -3.92 34.10 -8.21
CA VAL A 174 -4.25 33.05 -9.19
C VAL A 174 -5.54 32.31 -8.80
N ASP A 175 -6.32 31.84 -9.78
CA ASP A 175 -7.55 31.07 -9.50
C ASP A 175 -7.20 29.65 -9.05
N LYS A 176 -7.85 29.16 -7.99
CA LYS A 176 -7.67 27.78 -7.51
C LYS A 176 -8.14 26.75 -8.53
N ARG A 177 -9.12 27.10 -9.37
CA ARG A 177 -9.71 26.20 -10.37
C ARG A 177 -8.68 25.72 -11.40
N ASP A 178 -7.72 26.57 -11.74
CA ASP A 178 -6.65 26.29 -12.70
C ASP A 178 -5.68 25.19 -12.22
N PHE A 179 -5.69 24.90 -10.92
CA PHE A 179 -4.82 23.89 -10.30
C PHE A 179 -5.59 22.63 -9.90
N ILE A 180 -6.81 22.44 -10.41
CA ILE A 180 -7.54 21.19 -10.27
C ILE A 180 -7.26 20.32 -11.49
N LYS A 181 -6.65 19.16 -11.27
CA LYS A 181 -6.40 18.17 -12.31
C LYS A 181 -7.19 16.89 -12.05
N ASN A 182 -7.67 16.27 -13.12
CA ASN A 182 -8.33 14.96 -13.08
C ASN A 182 -7.28 13.86 -13.16
N TYR A 183 -7.50 12.80 -12.38
CA TYR A 183 -6.69 11.59 -12.36
C TYR A 183 -7.61 10.37 -12.34
N SER A 184 -7.26 9.36 -13.11
CA SER A 184 -7.99 8.12 -13.30
C SER A 184 -7.45 7.04 -12.37
N LEU A 185 -8.30 6.51 -11.49
CA LEU A 185 -8.00 5.32 -10.71
C LEU A 185 -8.50 4.10 -11.47
N LYS A 186 -7.57 3.24 -11.90
CA LYS A 186 -7.86 1.96 -12.53
C LYS A 186 -7.11 0.84 -11.83
N PHE A 187 -7.77 -0.29 -11.67
CA PHE A 187 -7.15 -1.53 -11.21
C PHE A 187 -6.96 -2.46 -12.40
N ALA A 188 -5.74 -2.97 -12.55
CA ALA A 188 -5.39 -3.93 -13.56
C ALA A 188 -5.96 -5.30 -13.23
N ARG A 189 -6.26 -6.04 -14.30
CA ARG A 189 -6.61 -7.46 -14.21
C ARG A 189 -5.40 -8.26 -13.77
N LEU A 190 -5.62 -9.33 -13.02
CA LEU A 190 -4.57 -10.28 -12.65
C LEU A 190 -3.98 -10.93 -13.92
N GLU A 191 -2.66 -11.06 -13.96
CA GLU A 191 -1.90 -11.55 -15.13
C GLU A 191 -2.36 -12.95 -15.59
N ALA A 192 -2.82 -13.79 -14.65
CA ALA A 192 -3.37 -15.12 -14.95
C ALA A 192 -4.67 -15.13 -15.79
N TYR A 193 -5.34 -13.99 -15.91
CA TYR A 193 -6.66 -13.87 -16.54
C TYR A 193 -6.70 -12.78 -17.61
N GLU A 194 -5.55 -12.33 -18.12
CA GLU A 194 -5.47 -11.25 -19.12
C GLU A 194 -6.32 -11.57 -20.37
N GLU A 195 -6.28 -12.82 -20.84
CA GLU A 195 -7.01 -13.30 -22.03
C GLU A 195 -8.50 -13.64 -21.79
N MET A 196 -8.99 -13.57 -20.55
CA MET A 196 -10.37 -13.96 -20.24
C MET A 196 -11.36 -12.89 -20.67
N GLU A 197 -12.55 -13.24 -21.13
CA GLU A 197 -13.58 -12.23 -21.39
C GLU A 197 -14.00 -11.49 -20.12
N GLN A 198 -14.28 -10.18 -20.23
CA GLN A 198 -14.52 -9.33 -19.06
C GLN A 198 -15.77 -9.74 -18.27
N VAL A 199 -16.78 -10.27 -18.94
CA VAL A 199 -18.01 -10.78 -18.31
C VAL A 199 -17.72 -12.04 -17.50
N ASP A 200 -16.99 -12.99 -18.08
CA ASP A 200 -16.63 -14.25 -17.44
C ASP A 200 -15.66 -14.04 -16.27
N TYR A 201 -14.65 -13.17 -16.46
CA TYR A 201 -13.73 -12.79 -15.40
C TYR A 201 -14.47 -12.21 -14.20
N LYS A 202 -15.39 -11.27 -14.45
CA LYS A 202 -16.20 -10.67 -13.39
C LYS A 202 -17.00 -11.74 -12.65
N LYS A 203 -17.73 -12.60 -13.37
CA LYS A 203 -18.55 -13.67 -12.79
C LYS A 203 -17.71 -14.62 -11.93
N MET A 204 -16.64 -15.17 -12.49
CA MET A 204 -15.74 -16.10 -11.80
C MET A 204 -15.14 -15.49 -10.53
N MET A 205 -14.71 -14.22 -10.58
CA MET A 205 -14.09 -13.58 -9.42
C MET A 205 -15.10 -13.33 -8.29
N TRP A 206 -16.37 -13.04 -8.61
CA TRP A 206 -17.44 -12.95 -7.61
C TRP A 206 -17.76 -14.31 -6.98
N GLU A 207 -17.82 -15.38 -7.76
CA GLU A 207 -18.03 -16.75 -7.26
C GLU A 207 -16.91 -17.15 -6.30
N LYS A 208 -15.64 -16.99 -6.71
CA LYS A 208 -14.46 -17.24 -5.86
C LYS A 208 -14.44 -16.39 -4.59
N LEU A 209 -14.88 -15.13 -4.66
CA LEU A 209 -14.97 -14.27 -3.48
C LEU A 209 -15.95 -14.85 -2.47
N GLU A 210 -17.12 -15.27 -2.94
CA GLU A 210 -18.21 -15.76 -2.11
C GLU A 210 -17.85 -17.09 -1.44
N GLU A 211 -17.27 -18.03 -2.18
CA GLU A 211 -16.75 -19.29 -1.63
C GLU A 211 -15.75 -19.02 -0.49
N ARG A 212 -14.76 -18.15 -0.74
CA ARG A 212 -13.76 -17.78 0.27
C ARG A 212 -14.37 -17.01 1.45
N ARG A 213 -15.41 -16.20 1.21
CA ARG A 213 -16.13 -15.47 2.26
C ARG A 213 -16.85 -16.43 3.19
N VAL A 214 -17.56 -17.42 2.65
CA VAL A 214 -18.27 -18.45 3.44
C VAL A 214 -17.28 -19.17 4.36
N VAL A 215 -16.18 -19.67 3.81
CA VAL A 215 -15.12 -20.32 4.59
C VAL A 215 -14.58 -19.39 5.68
N ALA A 216 -14.27 -18.13 5.35
CA ALA A 216 -13.75 -17.16 6.31
C ALA A 216 -14.75 -16.84 7.45
N VAL A 217 -16.05 -16.81 7.16
CA VAL A 217 -17.11 -16.61 8.15
C VAL A 217 -17.21 -17.83 9.07
N GLU A 218 -17.25 -19.03 8.50
CA GLU A 218 -17.32 -20.28 9.26
C GLU A 218 -16.12 -20.45 10.20
N GLU A 219 -14.89 -20.28 9.70
CA GLU A 219 -13.68 -20.35 10.51
C GLU A 219 -13.69 -19.34 11.67
N ARG A 220 -14.25 -18.15 11.43
CA ARG A 220 -14.35 -17.11 12.44
C ARG A 220 -15.36 -17.47 13.52
N LEU A 221 -16.52 -17.98 13.13
CA LEU A 221 -17.56 -18.43 14.06
C LEU A 221 -17.11 -19.65 14.87
N LYS A 222 -16.40 -20.61 14.24
CA LYS A 222 -15.76 -21.75 14.92
C LYS A 222 -14.78 -21.33 16.02
N LYS A 223 -14.13 -20.17 15.87
CA LYS A 223 -13.24 -19.56 16.89
C LYS A 223 -14.00 -18.79 17.98
N GLY A 224 -15.34 -18.82 17.98
CA GLY A 224 -16.18 -18.05 18.91
C GLY A 224 -16.13 -16.53 18.66
N LEU A 225 -15.67 -16.09 17.49
CA LEU A 225 -15.53 -14.67 17.17
C LEU A 225 -16.74 -14.16 16.39
N GLY A 226 -17.34 -13.06 16.86
CA GLY A 226 -18.45 -12.39 16.18
C GLY A 226 -18.02 -11.34 15.15
N PHE A 227 -19.01 -10.61 14.64
CA PHE A 227 -18.86 -9.47 13.74
C PHE A 227 -19.35 -8.20 14.44
N ALA A 228 -18.76 -7.05 14.10
CA ALA A 228 -19.25 -5.77 14.57
C ALA A 228 -20.65 -5.49 13.98
N THR A 229 -21.56 -5.00 14.81
CA THR A 229 -22.86 -4.49 14.34
C THR A 229 -22.68 -3.14 13.64
N GLU A 230 -23.62 -2.78 12.77
CA GLU A 230 -23.60 -1.48 12.07
C GLU A 230 -23.56 -0.30 13.05
N GLU A 231 -24.38 -0.35 14.09
CA GLU A 231 -24.40 0.66 15.15
C GLU A 231 -23.04 0.81 15.84
N ASN A 232 -22.39 -0.31 16.17
CA ASN A 232 -21.07 -0.29 16.80
C ASN A 232 -20.00 0.26 15.85
N ARG A 233 -20.07 -0.01 14.54
CA ARG A 233 -19.15 0.56 13.55
C ARG A 233 -19.28 2.09 13.47
N LYS A 234 -20.51 2.60 13.39
CA LYS A 234 -20.79 4.04 13.30
C LYS A 234 -20.39 4.81 14.56
N LYS A 235 -20.43 4.17 15.74
CA LYS A 235 -19.98 4.76 17.01
C LYS A 235 -18.47 4.93 17.12
N VAL A 236 -17.67 4.23 16.31
CA VAL A 236 -16.20 4.33 16.40
C VAL A 236 -15.74 5.72 15.94
N LYS A 237 -15.13 6.48 16.85
CA LYS A 237 -14.58 7.80 16.52
C LYS A 237 -13.18 7.68 15.89
N PRO A 238 -12.82 8.56 14.93
CA PRO A 238 -11.46 8.67 14.44
C PRO A 238 -10.44 8.84 15.58
N GLY A 239 -9.41 7.98 15.59
CA GLY A 239 -8.37 7.97 16.61
C GLY A 239 -8.60 6.99 17.77
N ALA A 240 -9.76 6.33 17.81
CA ALA A 240 -10.04 5.28 18.77
C ALA A 240 -9.01 4.14 18.69
N ARG A 241 -8.73 3.50 19.82
CA ARG A 241 -7.88 2.31 19.86
C ARG A 241 -8.72 1.05 19.64
N PRO A 242 -8.28 0.11 18.79
CA PRO A 242 -8.97 -1.16 18.62
C PRO A 242 -8.84 -2.01 19.89
N ARG A 243 -9.87 -2.78 20.22
CA ARG A 243 -9.87 -3.69 21.40
C ARG A 243 -8.74 -4.71 21.36
N LYS A 244 -8.47 -5.27 20.18
CA LYS A 244 -7.37 -6.19 19.92
C LYS A 244 -6.59 -5.70 18.71
N THR A 245 -5.27 -5.72 18.81
CA THR A 245 -4.36 -5.43 17.70
C THR A 245 -3.56 -6.68 17.41
N LYS A 246 -3.55 -7.14 16.15
CA LYS A 246 -2.62 -8.20 15.73
C LYS A 246 -1.19 -7.66 15.84
N LYS A 247 -0.43 -8.20 16.79
CA LYS A 247 1.01 -7.94 16.93
C LYS A 247 1.77 -9.09 16.27
N LEU A 248 2.99 -8.81 15.84
CA LEU A 248 3.95 -9.88 15.58
C LEU A 248 4.35 -10.47 16.93
N ASP A 249 4.51 -11.78 16.99
CA ASP A 249 5.04 -12.45 18.18
C ASP A 249 6.46 -11.95 18.46
N LYS A 250 6.92 -12.05 19.71
CA LYS A 250 8.30 -11.68 20.07
C LYS A 250 9.27 -12.52 19.22
N GLY A 251 10.14 -11.87 18.46
CA GLY A 251 11.05 -12.53 17.51
C GLY A 251 10.45 -12.83 16.13
N GLY A 252 9.14 -12.61 15.93
CA GLY A 252 8.49 -12.79 14.64
C GLY A 252 8.90 -11.74 13.62
N PHE A 253 9.12 -12.18 12.38
CA PHE A 253 9.48 -11.34 11.25
C PHE A 253 8.35 -11.24 10.22
N THR A 254 8.22 -10.07 9.61
CA THR A 254 7.38 -9.91 8.42
C THR A 254 8.08 -10.68 7.29
N PRO A 255 7.40 -11.63 6.61
CA PRO A 255 8.04 -12.38 5.52
C PRO A 255 8.47 -11.42 4.41
N ILE A 256 9.59 -11.70 3.75
CA ILE A 256 10.08 -10.96 2.57
C ILE A 256 9.27 -11.32 1.32
N VAL A 257 8.82 -12.57 1.26
CA VAL A 257 8.12 -13.16 0.14
C VAL A 257 6.88 -13.91 0.62
N LEU A 258 5.80 -13.73 -0.12
CA LEU A 258 4.51 -14.38 0.05
C LEU A 258 4.29 -15.29 -1.17
N CYS A 259 4.58 -16.58 -0.99
CA CYS A 259 4.42 -17.59 -2.02
C CYS A 259 3.75 -18.83 -1.43
N LEU A 260 2.79 -19.40 -2.15
CA LEU A 260 2.15 -20.67 -1.77
C LEU A 260 3.04 -21.88 -2.07
N CYS A 261 3.99 -21.76 -3.01
CA CYS A 261 4.94 -22.81 -3.35
C CYS A 261 6.20 -22.69 -2.50
N THR A 262 6.44 -23.69 -1.64
CA THR A 262 7.62 -23.73 -0.76
C THR A 262 8.93 -23.73 -1.54
N LYS A 263 9.02 -24.49 -2.64
CA LYS A 263 10.23 -24.54 -3.49
C LYS A 263 10.57 -23.16 -4.07
N THR A 264 9.61 -22.54 -4.78
CA THR A 264 9.77 -21.21 -5.38
C THR A 264 10.11 -20.14 -4.34
N LYS A 265 9.54 -20.25 -3.13
CA LYS A 265 9.88 -19.38 -2.00
C LYS A 265 11.37 -19.48 -1.63
N TYR A 266 11.90 -20.69 -1.50
CA TYR A 266 13.32 -20.88 -1.14
C TYR A 266 14.27 -20.41 -2.24
N GLU A 267 13.97 -20.74 -3.50
CA GLU A 267 14.74 -20.28 -4.66
C GLU A 267 14.83 -18.75 -4.73
N TYR A 268 13.73 -18.05 -4.42
CA TYR A 268 13.74 -16.59 -4.35
C TYR A 268 14.54 -16.07 -3.17
N LEU A 269 14.40 -16.69 -1.98
CA LEU A 269 15.13 -16.25 -0.79
C LEU A 269 16.64 -16.41 -0.96
N GLU A 270 17.09 -17.49 -1.59
CA GLU A 270 18.50 -17.69 -1.92
C GLU A 270 19.05 -16.55 -2.79
N LYS A 271 18.35 -16.25 -3.90
CA LYS A 271 18.69 -15.11 -4.78
C LYS A 271 18.67 -13.77 -4.04
N TYR A 272 17.66 -13.56 -3.19
CA TYR A 272 17.52 -12.36 -2.38
C TYR A 272 18.72 -12.16 -1.45
N PHE A 273 19.16 -13.21 -0.74
CA PHE A 273 20.28 -13.09 0.19
C PHE A 273 21.63 -12.92 -0.52
N ILE A 274 21.79 -13.47 -1.72
CA ILE A 274 22.97 -13.17 -2.57
C ILE A 274 23.03 -11.67 -2.88
N ILE A 275 21.91 -11.07 -3.30
CA ILE A 275 21.83 -9.62 -3.60
C ILE A 275 22.11 -8.79 -2.34
N VAL A 276 21.55 -9.20 -1.19
CA VAL A 276 21.73 -8.51 0.09
C VAL A 276 23.19 -8.52 0.53
N ASN A 277 23.87 -9.66 0.42
CA ASN A 277 25.29 -9.76 0.78
C ASN A 277 26.15 -8.86 -0.12
N ASN A 278 25.95 -8.94 -1.45
CA ASN A 278 26.63 -8.06 -2.40
C ASN A 278 26.35 -6.58 -2.11
N HIS A 279 25.11 -6.23 -1.78
CA HIS A 279 24.75 -4.87 -1.38
C HIS A 279 25.52 -4.39 -0.16
N TYR A 280 25.70 -5.24 0.86
CA TYR A 280 26.44 -4.87 2.05
C TYR A 280 27.93 -4.68 1.77
N GLU A 281 28.55 -5.58 1.02
CA GLU A 281 29.97 -5.46 0.61
C GLU A 281 30.22 -4.17 -0.19
N VAL A 282 29.37 -3.88 -1.17
CA VAL A 282 29.44 -2.62 -1.94
C VAL A 282 29.18 -1.41 -1.05
N SER A 283 28.22 -1.50 -0.13
CA SER A 283 27.87 -0.42 0.77
C SER A 283 29.00 -0.09 1.75
N GLU A 284 29.84 -1.05 2.13
CA GLU A 284 31.02 -0.81 2.96
C GLU A 284 32.08 -0.02 2.21
N LYS A 285 32.42 -0.43 0.98
CA LYS A 285 33.34 0.32 0.10
C LYS A 285 32.85 1.74 -0.17
N TYR A 286 31.57 1.89 -0.47
CA TYR A 286 30.94 3.20 -0.66
C TYR A 286 31.09 4.11 0.55
N ARG A 287 30.82 3.58 1.76
CA ARG A 287 30.96 4.32 3.01
C ARG A 287 32.42 4.62 3.39
N ALA A 288 33.37 3.87 2.86
CA ALA A 288 34.80 4.13 3.01
C ALA A 288 35.32 5.22 2.04
N GLY A 289 34.46 5.78 1.18
CA GLY A 289 34.79 6.90 0.29
C GLY A 289 34.88 6.54 -1.19
N ASP A 290 34.75 5.26 -1.55
CA ASP A 290 34.72 4.86 -2.96
C ASP A 290 33.34 5.10 -3.58
N LEU A 291 33.12 6.29 -4.12
CA LEU A 291 31.86 6.68 -4.76
C LEU A 291 31.63 6.03 -6.13
N SER A 292 32.65 5.36 -6.68
CA SER A 292 32.60 4.70 -8.00
C SER A 292 31.93 3.34 -7.98
N VAL A 293 31.72 2.76 -6.79
CA VAL A 293 31.12 1.43 -6.68
C VAL A 293 29.68 1.37 -7.20
N GLU A 294 29.41 0.30 -7.93
CA GLU A 294 28.08 -0.01 -8.47
C GLU A 294 27.29 -0.88 -7.51
N PHE A 295 26.10 -0.43 -7.15
CA PHE A 295 25.18 -1.19 -6.30
C PHE A 295 24.43 -2.24 -7.10
N PRO A 296 24.09 -3.40 -6.50
CA PRO A 296 23.28 -4.40 -7.16
C PRO A 296 21.97 -3.79 -7.71
N PRO A 297 21.54 -4.18 -8.92
CA PRO A 297 20.31 -3.67 -9.52
C PRO A 297 19.11 -3.78 -8.58
N GLY A 298 18.28 -2.75 -8.57
CA GLY A 298 17.08 -2.70 -7.72
C GLY A 298 17.35 -2.41 -6.24
N THR A 299 18.60 -2.18 -5.83
CA THR A 299 18.93 -1.72 -4.48
C THR A 299 19.12 -0.20 -4.44
N TYR A 300 18.92 0.40 -3.26
CA TYR A 300 19.11 1.83 -3.04
C TYR A 300 20.45 2.10 -2.36
N ARG A 301 21.27 2.96 -2.97
CA ARG A 301 22.48 3.49 -2.36
C ARG A 301 22.15 4.18 -1.01
N PRO A 302 22.91 3.93 0.07
CA PRO A 302 22.70 4.62 1.33
C PRO A 302 23.05 6.11 1.20
N PRO A 303 22.46 7.00 2.01
CA PRO A 303 22.85 8.40 2.03
C PRO A 303 24.35 8.52 2.36
N CYS A 304 25.07 9.37 1.62
CA CYS A 304 26.46 9.67 1.91
C CYS A 304 26.51 10.55 3.16
N LEU A 305 27.06 10.06 4.26
CA LEU A 305 27.22 10.84 5.50
C LEU A 305 28.56 11.60 5.55
N CYS A 306 29.47 11.32 4.61
CA CYS A 306 30.80 11.89 4.55
C CYS A 306 31.02 12.39 3.12
N LEU A 307 30.71 13.65 2.87
CA LEU A 307 31.32 14.33 1.72
C LEU A 307 32.80 14.50 2.08
N PRO A 308 33.74 14.14 1.20
CA PRO A 308 35.11 14.62 1.32
C PRO A 308 35.06 16.16 1.43
N GLU A 309 35.91 16.75 2.27
CA GLU A 309 36.03 18.21 2.35
C GLU A 309 36.18 18.80 0.93
N GLY A 310 35.19 19.60 0.49
CA GLY A 310 35.25 20.31 -0.79
C GLY A 310 34.18 19.97 -1.85
N LEU A 311 33.22 19.08 -1.60
CA LEU A 311 32.09 18.86 -2.51
C LEU A 311 30.76 19.21 -1.82
N GLU A 312 30.14 20.33 -2.22
CA GLU A 312 28.80 20.69 -1.75
C GLU A 312 27.76 19.67 -2.20
N ALA A 313 26.83 19.33 -1.31
CA ALA A 313 25.68 18.50 -1.63
C ALA A 313 24.82 19.21 -2.68
N VAL A 314 24.73 18.66 -3.89
CA VAL A 314 23.79 19.15 -4.90
C VAL A 314 22.37 18.68 -4.52
N GLU A 315 21.44 19.63 -4.42
CA GLU A 315 20.05 19.51 -3.90
C GLU A 315 19.16 18.42 -4.54
#